data_AF-A0A017HPM3-F1
#
_entry.id   AF-A0A017HPM3-F1
#
_cell.length_a   1.000
_cell.length_b   1.000
_cell.length_c   1.000
_cell.angle_alpha   90.00
_cell.angle_beta   90.00
_cell.angle_gamma   90.00
#
_symmetry.space_group_name_H-M   'P 1'
#
loop_
_entity.id
_entity.type
_entity.pdbx_description
1 polymer ?
#
loop_
_entity_poly.entity_id
_entity_poly.type
_entity_poly.pdbx_seq_one_letter_code
_entity_poly.pdbx_strand_id
1 'polypeptide(L)'
;MVPLPVMPLPEQVVADYQTLRLSLKAHPMAFLRKSLRQQGYAAAQDLATARNHQRVKLAGLVLVRQRPGSAKGVCFITLEDETGTMNLVVWPKVMEEFRKTIMQARLLAVEGRVQREVEIVHVVAERLIDRTDALLRLAPEGFAPAFSHADEVVRPVQGSARSPQTGHPRDARIVPKSRDFH
;
A
#
# COMPACT_ATOMS: atom_id res chain seq x y z
N MET A 1 30.05 -37.53 -10.56
CA MET A 1 29.78 -36.08 -10.66
C MET A 1 28.45 -35.94 -11.38
N VAL A 2 27.34 -35.90 -10.62
CA VAL A 2 25.98 -35.86 -11.19
C VAL A 2 25.69 -34.40 -11.55
N PRO A 3 25.41 -34.06 -12.82
CA PRO A 3 25.06 -32.69 -13.17
C PRO A 3 23.70 -32.34 -12.55
N LEU A 4 23.64 -31.17 -11.92
CA LEU A 4 22.40 -30.60 -11.40
C LEU A 4 21.37 -30.53 -12.54
N PRO A 5 20.12 -30.96 -12.32
CA PRO A 5 19.10 -30.92 -13.37
C PRO A 5 18.90 -29.46 -13.78
N VAL A 6 19.08 -29.20 -15.09
CA VAL A 6 18.75 -27.91 -15.68
C VAL A 6 17.25 -27.74 -15.53
N MET A 7 16.85 -26.77 -14.72
CA MET A 7 15.46 -26.42 -14.48
C MET A 7 14.75 -26.25 -15.84
N PRO A 8 13.67 -26.99 -16.11
CA PRO A 8 12.97 -26.86 -17.38
C PRO A 8 12.44 -25.43 -17.51
N LEU A 9 12.52 -24.87 -18.72
CA LEU A 9 12.14 -23.48 -19.05
C LEU A 9 10.84 -22.97 -18.36
N PRO A 10 9.78 -23.78 -18.15
CA PRO A 10 8.59 -23.36 -17.42
C PRO A 10 8.83 -22.99 -15.95
N GLU A 11 9.75 -23.65 -15.25
CA GLU A 11 10.05 -23.36 -13.84
C GLU A 11 10.91 -22.10 -13.68
N GLN A 12 11.79 -21.80 -14.65
CA GLN A 12 12.47 -20.50 -14.73
C GLN A 12 11.47 -19.37 -14.98
N VAL A 13 10.47 -19.61 -15.83
CA VAL A 13 9.37 -18.65 -16.09
C VAL A 13 8.51 -18.43 -14.85
N VAL A 14 8.29 -19.45 -14.00
CA VAL A 14 7.58 -19.35 -12.72
C VAL A 14 8.41 -18.64 -11.64
N ALA A 15 9.74 -18.81 -11.64
CA ALA A 15 10.63 -18.09 -10.72
C ALA A 15 10.76 -16.60 -11.10
N ASP A 16 10.85 -16.28 -12.40
CA ASP A 16 10.79 -14.89 -12.89
C ASP A 16 9.37 -14.26 -12.72
N TYR A 17 8.33 -15.10 -12.68
CA TYR A 17 6.90 -14.77 -12.42
C TYR A 17 6.65 -14.10 -11.07
N GLN A 18 7.56 -14.28 -10.11
CA GLN A 18 7.43 -13.71 -8.77
C GLN A 18 7.90 -12.24 -8.72
N THR A 19 8.63 -11.77 -9.74
CA THR A 19 9.31 -10.46 -9.71
C THR A 19 8.69 -9.46 -10.68
N LEU A 20 8.02 -9.91 -11.75
CA LEU A 20 7.50 -9.02 -12.79
C LEU A 20 6.12 -9.49 -13.30
N ARG A 21 5.11 -8.63 -13.11
CA ARG A 21 3.79 -8.60 -13.79
C ARG A 21 2.64 -9.42 -13.20
N LEU A 22 2.00 -8.79 -12.23
CA LEU A 22 0.53 -8.77 -12.06
C LEU A 22 -0.23 -8.19 -13.29
N SER A 23 0.40 -8.02 -14.46
CA SER A 23 -0.12 -7.20 -15.58
C SER A 23 -0.69 -7.98 -16.78
N LEU A 24 -0.71 -9.32 -16.76
CA LEU A 24 -1.23 -10.11 -17.89
C LEU A 24 -2.62 -10.74 -17.65
N LYS A 25 -3.15 -10.69 -16.43
CA LYS A 25 -4.52 -11.13 -16.09
C LYS A 25 -5.11 -10.08 -15.14
N ALA A 26 -6.30 -9.57 -15.44
CA ALA A 26 -6.91 -8.38 -14.83
C ALA A 26 -6.81 -8.32 -13.28
N HIS A 27 -6.79 -7.10 -12.73
CA HIS A 27 -6.73 -6.86 -11.29
C HIS A 27 -7.91 -7.55 -10.55
N PRO A 28 -7.71 -8.26 -9.41
CA PRO A 28 -8.76 -9.03 -8.76
C PRO A 28 -10.03 -8.25 -8.42
N MET A 29 -9.89 -6.97 -8.09
CA MET A 29 -11.03 -6.08 -7.81
C MET A 29 -11.94 -5.88 -9.01
N ALA A 30 -11.45 -6.03 -10.25
CA ALA A 30 -12.26 -5.91 -11.45
C ALA A 30 -13.38 -6.97 -11.49
N PHE A 31 -13.12 -8.19 -11.00
CA PHE A 31 -14.13 -9.26 -10.91
C PHE A 31 -15.20 -8.96 -9.84
N LEU A 32 -14.85 -8.21 -8.80
CA LEU A 32 -15.76 -7.82 -7.72
C LEU A 32 -16.49 -6.50 -8.02
N ARG A 33 -16.00 -5.70 -8.96
CA ARG A 33 -16.43 -4.32 -9.18
C ARG A 33 -17.93 -4.16 -9.35
N LYS A 34 -18.56 -5.01 -10.17
CA LYS A 34 -20.01 -4.94 -10.41
C LYS A 34 -20.80 -5.09 -9.11
N SER A 35 -20.46 -6.10 -8.30
CA SER A 35 -21.12 -6.37 -7.02
C SER A 35 -20.84 -5.27 -5.99
N LEU A 36 -19.61 -4.78 -5.94
CA LEU A 36 -19.20 -3.70 -5.03
C LEU A 36 -19.91 -2.38 -5.34
N ARG A 37 -20.07 -2.02 -6.62
CA ARG A 37 -20.84 -0.85 -7.05
C ARG A 37 -22.30 -0.93 -6.62
N GLN A 38 -22.94 -2.09 -6.76
CA GLN A 38 -24.32 -2.31 -6.29
C GLN A 38 -24.47 -2.14 -4.78
N GLN A 39 -23.42 -2.46 -4.02
CA GLN A 39 -23.35 -2.24 -2.56
C GLN A 39 -22.95 -0.80 -2.17
N GLY A 40 -22.70 0.08 -3.16
CA GLY A 40 -22.33 1.47 -2.95
C GLY A 40 -20.84 1.73 -2.72
N TYR A 41 -19.97 0.75 -2.97
CA TYR A 41 -18.51 0.94 -2.90
C TYR A 41 -17.99 1.65 -4.15
N ALA A 42 -17.34 2.79 -3.93
CA ALA A 42 -16.67 3.57 -4.95
C ALA A 42 -15.33 2.94 -5.38
N ALA A 43 -14.86 3.32 -6.57
CA ALA A 43 -13.54 3.01 -7.07
C ALA A 43 -12.53 4.09 -6.67
N ALA A 44 -11.24 3.77 -6.70
CA ALA A 44 -10.16 4.72 -6.39
C ALA A 44 -10.27 5.99 -7.24
N GLN A 45 -10.53 5.85 -8.54
CA GLN A 45 -10.71 6.99 -9.45
C GLN A 45 -11.84 7.96 -9.04
N ASP A 46 -12.87 7.48 -8.35
CA ASP A 46 -14.00 8.33 -7.96
C ASP A 46 -13.61 9.31 -6.84
N LEU A 47 -12.56 8.97 -6.06
CA LEU A 47 -12.09 9.84 -4.98
C LEU A 47 -11.60 11.18 -5.49
N ALA A 48 -11.13 11.28 -6.74
CA ALA A 48 -10.68 12.54 -7.34
C ALA A 48 -11.81 13.59 -7.40
N THR A 49 -13.06 13.17 -7.58
CA THR A 49 -14.23 14.07 -7.74
C THR A 49 -15.13 14.16 -6.50
N ALA A 50 -14.85 13.36 -5.47
CA ALA A 50 -15.58 13.45 -4.20
C ALA A 50 -15.49 14.87 -3.59
N ARG A 51 -16.32 15.21 -2.61
CA ARG A 51 -16.18 16.45 -1.84
C ARG A 51 -15.39 16.22 -0.56
N ASN A 52 -14.75 17.27 -0.04
CA ASN A 52 -14.15 17.18 1.30
C ASN A 52 -15.25 16.85 2.34
N HIS A 53 -14.93 16.03 3.33
CA HIS A 53 -15.83 15.47 4.34
C HIS A 53 -16.99 14.60 3.81
N GLN A 54 -17.03 14.30 2.51
CA GLN A 54 -18.04 13.40 1.96
C GLN A 54 -17.87 11.99 2.52
N ARG A 55 -18.99 11.38 2.91
CA ARG A 55 -19.03 9.97 3.28
C ARG A 55 -18.86 9.09 2.05
N VAL A 56 -17.96 8.11 2.15
CA VAL A 56 -17.65 7.17 1.06
C VAL A 56 -17.56 5.75 1.61
N LYS A 57 -17.92 4.79 0.75
CA LYS A 57 -17.58 3.38 0.96
C LYS A 57 -16.55 3.00 -0.08
N LEU A 58 -15.49 2.32 0.34
CA LEU A 58 -14.40 1.85 -0.52
C LEU A 58 -14.10 0.39 -0.25
N ALA A 59 -13.57 -0.30 -1.24
CA ALA A 59 -13.03 -1.63 -1.06
C ALA A 59 -11.80 -1.79 -1.96
N GLY A 60 -10.76 -2.43 -1.45
CA GLY A 60 -9.52 -2.65 -2.20
C GLY A 60 -8.62 -3.68 -1.55
N LEU A 61 -7.63 -4.13 -2.30
CA LEU A 61 -6.55 -4.98 -1.80
C LEU A 61 -5.62 -4.16 -0.92
N VAL A 62 -5.21 -4.71 0.21
CA VAL A 62 -4.29 -4.01 1.10
C VAL A 62 -2.86 -4.17 0.58
N LEU A 63 -2.23 -3.05 0.20
CA LEU A 63 -0.84 -3.03 -0.24
C LEU A 63 0.13 -2.81 0.91
N VAL A 64 -0.12 -1.77 1.70
CA VAL A 64 0.82 -1.29 2.71
C VAL A 64 0.07 -0.89 3.98
N ARG A 65 0.69 -1.16 5.12
CA ARG A 65 0.29 -0.64 6.43
C ARG A 65 1.49 0.04 7.07
N GLN A 66 1.34 1.28 7.51
CA GLN A 66 2.41 2.01 8.18
C GLN A 66 1.90 2.59 9.48
N ARG A 67 2.67 2.40 10.54
CA ARG A 67 2.44 3.03 11.84
C ARG A 67 3.72 3.73 12.28
N PRO A 68 4.02 4.92 11.75
CA PRO A 68 5.22 5.65 12.12
C PRO A 68 5.25 5.90 13.64
N GLY A 69 6.38 5.69 14.30
CA GLY A 69 6.51 5.92 15.75
C GLY A 69 6.19 7.36 16.17
N SER A 70 6.36 8.33 15.26
CA SER A 70 6.05 9.75 15.45
C SER A 70 4.56 10.10 15.30
N ALA A 71 3.74 9.22 14.72
CA ALA A 71 2.35 9.54 14.33
C ALA A 71 1.33 9.34 15.46
N LYS A 72 1.76 9.35 16.73
CA LYS A 72 0.89 9.19 17.92
C LYS A 72 -0.11 8.02 17.82
N GLY A 73 0.32 6.91 17.21
CA GLY A 73 -0.51 5.71 17.04
C GLY A 73 -1.53 5.75 15.89
N VAL A 74 -1.44 6.73 14.98
CA VAL A 74 -2.18 6.72 13.71
C VAL A 74 -1.57 5.64 12.80
N CYS A 75 -2.45 4.90 12.12
CA CYS A 75 -2.07 3.92 11.10
C CYS A 75 -2.51 4.42 9.72
N PHE A 76 -1.61 4.32 8.75
CA PHE A 76 -1.87 4.60 7.35
C PHE A 76 -1.98 3.29 6.59
N ILE A 77 -3.01 3.15 5.75
CA ILE A 77 -3.22 1.95 4.95
C ILE A 77 -3.39 2.37 3.49
N THR A 78 -2.63 1.75 2.59
CA THR A 78 -2.81 1.94 1.15
C THR A 78 -3.59 0.77 0.60
N LEU A 79 -4.74 1.06 -0.01
CA LEU A 79 -5.54 0.11 -0.76
C LEU A 79 -5.31 0.28 -2.26
N GLU A 80 -5.50 -0.79 -3.02
CA GLU A 80 -5.47 -0.77 -4.48
C GLU A 80 -6.73 -1.42 -5.07
N ASP A 81 -7.21 -0.83 -6.15
CA ASP A 81 -8.15 -1.45 -7.06
C ASP A 81 -7.69 -1.31 -8.51
N GLU A 82 -8.49 -1.80 -9.47
CA GLU A 82 -8.16 -1.77 -10.89
C GLU A 82 -8.05 -0.36 -11.50
N THR A 83 -8.44 0.67 -10.75
CA THR A 83 -8.45 2.08 -11.17
C THR A 83 -7.38 2.92 -10.47
N GLY A 84 -6.67 2.36 -9.48
CA GLY A 84 -5.57 3.02 -8.79
C GLY A 84 -5.53 2.75 -7.28
N THR A 85 -4.89 3.66 -6.54
CA THR A 85 -4.67 3.52 -5.10
C THR A 85 -5.55 4.46 -4.28
N MET A 86 -5.83 4.06 -3.04
CA MET A 86 -6.62 4.81 -2.06
C MET A 86 -5.87 4.85 -0.74
N ASN A 87 -5.71 6.03 -0.16
CA ASN A 87 -5.00 6.22 1.10
C ASN A 87 -5.97 6.35 2.26
N LEU A 88 -5.83 5.49 3.26
CA LEU A 88 -6.64 5.53 4.48
C LEU A 88 -5.84 6.09 5.65
N VAL A 89 -6.53 6.84 6.51
CA VAL A 89 -6.05 7.26 7.82
C VAL A 89 -6.92 6.57 8.87
N VAL A 90 -6.27 5.82 9.76
CA VAL A 90 -6.94 5.11 10.86
C VAL A 90 -6.43 5.65 12.19
N TRP A 91 -7.31 6.34 12.89
CA TRP A 91 -7.01 6.91 14.21
C TRP A 91 -6.86 5.81 15.27
N PRO A 92 -6.11 6.06 16.37
CA PRO A 92 -5.85 5.06 17.42
C PRO A 92 -7.10 4.35 17.94
N LYS A 93 -8.20 5.09 18.14
CA LYS A 93 -9.48 4.54 18.61
C LYS A 93 -10.07 3.52 17.63
N VAL A 94 -10.08 3.84 16.33
CA VAL A 94 -10.57 2.94 15.28
C VAL A 94 -9.60 1.76 15.09
N MET A 95 -8.30 2.00 15.23
CA MET A 95 -7.31 0.93 15.21
C MET A 95 -7.54 -0.10 16.32
N GLU A 96 -7.81 0.37 17.54
CA GLU A 96 -8.07 -0.49 18.69
C GLU A 96 -9.33 -1.33 18.47
N GLU A 97 -10.41 -0.70 18.01
CA GLU A 97 -11.69 -1.36 17.73
C GLU A 97 -11.57 -2.41 16.60
N PHE A 98 -10.87 -2.09 15.52
CA PHE A 98 -10.76 -2.94 14.33
C PHE A 98 -9.40 -3.63 14.20
N ARG A 99 -8.67 -3.82 15.31
CA ARG A 99 -7.27 -4.31 15.31
C ARG A 99 -7.09 -5.58 14.49
N LYS A 100 -7.94 -6.59 14.71
CA LYS A 100 -7.86 -7.87 13.99
C LYS A 100 -8.05 -7.67 12.48
N THR A 101 -9.12 -6.98 12.09
CA THR A 101 -9.42 -6.65 10.69
C THR A 101 -8.27 -5.92 10.02
N ILE A 102 -7.73 -4.88 10.67
CA ILE A 102 -6.62 -4.10 10.12
C ILE A 102 -5.40 -4.98 9.91
N MET A 103 -5.02 -5.79 10.89
CA MET A 103 -3.80 -6.59 10.82
C MET A 103 -3.88 -7.76 9.82
N GLN A 104 -5.07 -8.34 9.62
CA GLN A 104 -5.21 -9.61 8.91
C GLN A 104 -5.81 -9.50 7.49
N ALA A 105 -6.62 -8.47 7.23
CA ALA A 105 -7.39 -8.39 5.98
C ALA A 105 -6.48 -8.26 4.76
N ARG A 106 -6.67 -9.10 3.75
CA ARG A 106 -6.03 -8.96 2.43
C ARG A 106 -6.87 -8.12 1.48
N LEU A 107 -8.19 -8.16 1.66
CA LEU A 107 -9.14 -7.27 1.01
C LEU A 107 -9.93 -6.56 2.10
N LEU A 108 -9.90 -5.23 2.07
CA LEU A 108 -10.49 -4.40 3.11
C LEU A 108 -11.62 -3.57 2.51
N ALA A 109 -12.81 -3.67 3.10
CA ALA A 109 -13.91 -2.75 2.86
C ALA A 109 -13.96 -1.69 3.97
N VAL A 110 -14.18 -0.45 3.58
CA VAL A 110 -14.04 0.72 4.44
C VAL A 110 -15.26 1.59 4.26
N GLU A 111 -15.81 2.09 5.37
CA GLU A 111 -16.68 3.26 5.37
C GLU A 111 -15.94 4.38 6.09
N GLY A 112 -15.96 5.57 5.51
CA GLY A 112 -15.17 6.69 6.01
C GLY A 112 -15.56 8.01 5.41
N ARG A 113 -14.75 9.04 5.71
CA ARG A 113 -14.92 10.39 5.18
C ARG A 113 -13.71 10.83 4.40
N VAL A 114 -13.94 11.52 3.29
CA VAL A 114 -12.87 12.05 2.47
C VAL A 114 -12.18 13.24 3.16
N GLN A 115 -10.90 13.05 3.42
CA GLN A 115 -9.82 13.98 3.70
C GLN A 115 -9.24 14.68 2.47
N ARG A 116 -9.54 15.94 2.16
CA ARG A 116 -8.78 16.66 1.10
C ARG A 116 -7.74 17.59 1.71
N GLU A 117 -6.48 17.33 1.40
CA GLU A 117 -5.36 18.25 1.59
C GLU A 117 -4.81 18.60 0.21
N VAL A 118 -4.14 19.75 0.08
CA VAL A 118 -3.85 20.47 -1.20
C VAL A 118 -3.60 19.55 -2.41
N GLU A 119 -2.75 18.53 -2.27
CA GLU A 119 -2.42 17.59 -3.36
C GLU A 119 -2.84 16.14 -3.11
N ILE A 120 -3.32 15.80 -1.90
CA ILE A 120 -3.53 14.41 -1.49
C ILE A 120 -4.95 14.20 -0.96
N VAL A 121 -5.60 13.16 -1.50
CA VAL A 121 -6.89 12.68 -1.01
C VAL A 121 -6.66 11.50 -0.08
N HIS A 122 -7.09 11.65 1.15
CA HIS A 122 -7.15 10.60 2.16
C HIS A 122 -8.60 10.23 2.49
N VAL A 123 -8.80 9.07 3.09
CA VAL A 123 -10.08 8.68 3.66
C VAL A 123 -9.87 8.34 5.12
N VAL A 124 -10.49 9.12 6.00
CA VAL A 124 -10.50 8.84 7.43
C VAL A 124 -11.46 7.67 7.65
N ALA A 125 -10.93 6.53 8.08
CA ALA A 125 -11.70 5.31 8.28
C ALA A 125 -12.57 5.43 9.54
N GLU A 126 -13.85 5.09 9.41
CA GLU A 126 -14.81 5.01 10.52
C GLU A 126 -15.20 3.56 10.82
N ARG A 127 -15.36 2.74 9.77
CA ARG A 127 -15.71 1.31 9.88
C ARG A 127 -14.90 0.48 8.90
N LEU A 128 -14.44 -0.67 9.37
CA LEU A 128 -13.56 -1.57 8.61
C LEU A 128 -14.15 -2.98 8.62
N ILE A 129 -14.17 -3.62 7.46
CA ILE A 129 -14.69 -4.98 7.28
C ILE A 129 -13.65 -5.78 6.51
N ASP A 130 -13.23 -6.90 7.09
CA ASP A 130 -12.41 -7.89 6.39
C ASP A 130 -13.27 -8.58 5.34
N ARG A 131 -12.85 -8.49 4.08
CA ARG A 131 -13.51 -9.12 2.93
C ARG A 131 -12.56 -10.06 2.20
N THR A 132 -11.54 -10.56 2.89
CA THR A 132 -10.61 -11.58 2.40
C THR A 132 -11.35 -12.85 1.94
N ASP A 133 -12.49 -13.16 2.57
CA ASP A 133 -13.37 -14.24 2.15
C ASP A 133 -13.86 -14.09 0.70
N ALA A 134 -14.20 -12.87 0.27
CA ALA A 134 -14.63 -12.58 -1.10
C ALA A 134 -13.48 -12.75 -2.10
N LEU A 135 -12.26 -12.39 -1.69
CA LEU A 135 -11.05 -12.59 -2.47
C LEU A 135 -10.72 -14.08 -2.65
N LEU A 136 -10.78 -14.86 -1.57
CA LEU A 136 -10.53 -16.31 -1.61
C LEU A 136 -11.54 -17.06 -2.48
N ARG A 137 -12.80 -16.61 -2.50
CA ARG A 137 -13.84 -17.18 -3.37
C ARG A 137 -13.58 -16.99 -4.87
N LEU A 138 -12.76 -16.03 -5.27
CA LEU A 138 -12.37 -15.85 -6.68
C LEU A 138 -11.34 -16.89 -7.15
N ALA A 139 -10.60 -17.50 -6.22
CA ALA A 139 -9.52 -18.43 -6.50
C ALA A 139 -9.49 -19.53 -5.42
N PRO A 140 -10.42 -20.50 -5.50
CA PRO A 140 -10.48 -21.63 -4.57
C PRO A 140 -9.19 -22.48 -4.58
N GLU A 141 -8.44 -22.47 -5.69
CA GLU A 141 -7.13 -23.10 -5.85
C GLU A 141 -6.01 -22.03 -5.72
N GLY A 142 -5.62 -21.69 -4.50
CA GLY A 142 -4.32 -21.07 -4.22
C GLY A 142 -4.10 -19.62 -4.68
N PHE A 143 -4.86 -18.64 -4.15
CA PHE A 143 -4.45 -17.24 -4.22
C PHE A 143 -3.33 -16.95 -3.20
N ALA A 144 -2.07 -17.13 -3.61
CA ALA A 144 -0.87 -16.65 -2.91
C ALA A 144 -0.26 -15.45 -3.67
N PRO A 145 -0.91 -14.26 -3.65
CA PRO A 145 -0.24 -13.05 -4.08
C PRO A 145 0.92 -12.79 -3.12
N ALA A 146 2.06 -12.40 -3.70
CA ALA A 146 3.20 -11.88 -2.97
C ALA A 146 2.82 -10.51 -2.37
N PHE A 147 2.03 -10.50 -1.30
CA PHE A 147 1.83 -9.31 -0.49
C PHE A 147 2.74 -9.43 0.73
N SER A 148 3.68 -8.49 0.80
CA SER A 148 4.67 -8.31 1.85
C SER A 148 4.10 -8.65 3.23
N HIS A 149 4.79 -9.55 3.93
CA HIS A 149 4.54 -9.81 5.34
C HIS A 149 4.71 -8.53 6.15
N ALA A 150 3.84 -8.38 7.14
CA ALA A 150 3.42 -7.13 7.78
C ALA A 150 4.44 -6.38 8.68
N ASP A 151 5.76 -6.49 8.48
CA ASP A 151 6.73 -5.95 9.47
C ASP A 151 8.01 -5.28 8.93
N GLU A 152 8.09 -4.88 7.65
CA GLU A 152 9.24 -4.09 7.19
C GLU A 152 8.98 -2.57 7.31
N VAL A 153 9.46 -1.99 8.41
CA VAL A 153 9.57 -0.53 8.59
C VAL A 153 10.98 -0.08 8.19
N VAL A 154 11.04 1.11 7.55
CA VAL A 154 12.16 2.07 7.47
C VAL A 154 12.95 2.10 6.14
N ARG A 155 12.44 2.88 5.16
CA ARG A 155 13.10 4.10 4.60
C ARG A 155 12.25 4.76 3.51
N PRO A 156 12.13 6.11 3.50
CA PRO A 156 11.44 6.80 2.41
C PRO A 156 12.28 6.72 1.14
N VAL A 157 11.67 6.27 0.05
CA VAL A 157 12.24 6.34 -1.29
C VAL A 157 12.29 7.82 -1.71
N GLN A 158 13.46 8.43 -1.58
CA GLN A 158 13.77 9.68 -2.27
C GLN A 158 13.87 9.39 -3.78
N GLY A 159 13.28 10.27 -4.58
CA GLY A 159 13.17 10.14 -6.02
C GLY A 159 14.52 10.04 -6.75
N SER A 160 14.46 9.28 -7.84
CA SER A 160 15.35 9.20 -9.00
C SER A 160 16.46 10.28 -9.11
N ALA A 161 17.72 9.86 -9.00
CA ALA A 161 18.83 10.29 -9.88
C ALA A 161 20.06 9.37 -9.72
N ARG A 162 20.42 8.73 -10.84
CA ARG A 162 21.72 8.16 -11.27
C ARG A 162 22.92 8.31 -10.32
N SER A 163 23.53 7.19 -9.93
CA SER A 163 24.96 7.11 -9.50
C SER A 163 25.86 7.10 -10.76
N PRO A 164 27.16 7.49 -10.71
CA PRO A 164 28.13 6.72 -9.94
C PRO A 164 29.30 7.52 -9.31
N GLN A 165 30.04 6.79 -8.46
CA GLN A 165 31.47 6.91 -8.14
C GLN A 165 31.97 7.70 -6.91
N THR A 166 32.84 6.97 -6.20
CA THR A 166 34.07 7.37 -5.48
C THR A 166 33.99 7.98 -4.08
N GLY A 167 34.54 7.21 -3.12
CA GLY A 167 35.59 7.71 -2.23
C GLY A 167 35.16 8.13 -0.82
N HIS A 168 35.44 7.29 0.17
CA HIS A 168 35.71 7.76 1.52
C HIS A 168 37.05 8.53 1.51
N PRO A 169 37.12 9.73 2.13
CA PRO A 169 38.10 9.87 3.19
C PRO A 169 37.69 10.78 4.35
N ARG A 170 38.42 10.60 5.44
CA ARG A 170 38.49 11.44 6.65
C ARG A 170 39.11 12.81 6.35
N ASP A 171 38.90 13.73 7.29
CA ASP A 171 39.62 15.00 7.51
C ASP A 171 39.54 16.09 6.43
N ALA A 172 38.81 17.17 6.74
CA ALA A 172 39.37 18.53 6.67
C ALA A 172 38.51 19.51 7.47
N ARG A 173 39.20 20.21 8.36
CA ARG A 173 38.77 21.23 9.32
C ARG A 173 38.66 22.59 8.60
N ILE A 174 37.98 23.54 9.26
CA ILE A 174 38.13 25.02 9.16
C ILE A 174 37.29 25.74 8.09
N VAL A 175 36.30 26.53 8.54
CA VAL A 175 35.99 27.89 8.03
C VAL A 175 35.40 28.74 9.18
N PRO A 176 35.67 30.07 9.28
CA PRO A 176 35.76 30.79 10.56
C PRO A 176 34.67 31.86 10.85
N LYS A 177 34.83 32.49 12.03
CA LYS A 177 34.22 33.69 12.65
C LYS A 177 33.29 34.56 11.78
N SER A 178 32.13 34.89 12.35
CA SER A 178 31.42 36.16 12.11
C SER A 178 31.36 36.97 13.40
N ARG A 179 31.82 38.23 13.31
CA ARG A 179 31.78 39.27 14.35
C ARG A 179 30.68 40.27 14.01
N ASP A 180 29.97 40.67 15.06
CA ASP A 180 29.41 41.98 15.42
C ASP A 180 28.58 42.77 14.40
N PHE A 181 27.37 43.21 14.81
CA PHE A 181 27.02 44.63 14.90
C PHE A 181 25.87 44.86 15.92
N HIS A 182 26.19 45.67 16.94
CA HIS A 182 25.40 46.33 18.01
C HIS A 182 24.69 45.50 19.09
#